data_AF-A0A953JZR5-F1
#
_entry.id   AF-A0A953JZR5-F1
#
_cell.length_a   1.000
_cell.length_b   1.000
_cell.length_c   1.000
_cell.angle_alpha   90.00
_cell.angle_beta   90.00
_cell.angle_gamma   90.00
#
_symmetry.space_group_name_H-M   'P 1'
#
loop_
_entity.id
_entity.type
_entity.pdbx_description
1 polymer ?
#
loop_
_entity_poly.entity_id
_entity_poly.type
_entity_poly.pdbx_seq_one_letter_code
_entity_poly.pdbx_strand_id
1 'polypeptide(L)'
;MDGIEYQVASHLMMAGKVNEGLDIVRACRDRYDGRVRNPFNEYECGHWYARAMSSYGLIQGLTGLRYDAVDQTLYVDSKVGDFTAFLSTQSGFGTVTFHEGKPVVKAAQGTIPVKRMVVSGKEI
;
A
#
# COMPACT_ATOMS: atom_id res chain seq x y z
N MET A 1 3.76 15.10 12.10
CA MET A 1 4.99 14.28 12.03
C MET A 1 4.68 13.18 11.04
N ASP A 2 5.08 13.38 9.77
CA ASP A 2 4.45 12.73 8.61
C ASP A 2 4.43 11.20 8.70
N GLY A 3 5.49 10.59 9.25
CA GLY A 3 5.55 9.14 9.36
C GLY A 3 4.54 8.54 10.34
N ILE A 4 4.23 9.22 11.44
CA ILE A 4 3.20 8.77 12.38
C ILE A 4 1.82 8.91 11.75
N GLU A 5 1.59 10.01 11.02
CA GLU A 5 0.32 10.27 10.35
C GLU A 5 0.02 9.20 9.29
N TYR A 6 1.01 8.77 8.48
CA TYR A 6 0.82 7.67 7.53
C TYR A 6 0.56 6.31 8.21
N GLN A 7 1.21 6.05 9.34
CA GLN A 7 0.91 4.86 10.13
C GLN A 7 -0.55 4.89 10.64
N VAL A 8 -1.01 6.01 11.17
CA VAL A 8 -2.40 6.16 11.63
C VAL A 8 -3.37 6.01 10.45
N ALA A 9 -3.09 6.66 9.32
CA ALA A 9 -3.91 6.58 8.12
C ALA A 9 -4.05 5.15 7.60
N SER A 10 -2.95 4.41 7.47
CA SER A 10 -2.98 3.01 7.03
C SER A 10 -3.79 2.11 7.97
N HIS A 11 -3.69 2.31 9.28
CA HIS A 11 -4.48 1.53 10.26
C HIS A 11 -5.97 1.89 10.22
N LEU A 12 -6.31 3.17 10.04
CA LEU A 12 -7.70 3.59 9.83
C LEU A 12 -8.29 2.91 8.59
N MET A 13 -7.53 2.87 7.48
CA MET A 13 -7.96 2.19 6.25
C MET A 13 -8.17 0.69 6.49
N MET A 14 -7.26 0.01 7.21
CA MET A 14 -7.42 -1.40 7.60
C MET A 14 -8.65 -1.64 8.49
N ALA A 15 -9.01 -0.67 9.33
CA ALA A 15 -10.21 -0.71 10.17
C ALA A 15 -11.51 -0.31 9.42
N GLY A 16 -11.44 -0.05 8.10
CA GLY A 16 -12.58 0.34 7.27
C GLY A 16 -12.89 1.85 7.27
N LYS A 17 -12.10 2.66 7.97
CA LYS A 17 -12.18 4.13 8.03
C LYS A 17 -11.36 4.79 6.92
N VAL A 18 -11.69 4.44 5.68
CA VAL A 18 -10.90 4.83 4.51
C VAL A 18 -10.90 6.35 4.30
N ASN A 19 -12.06 7.00 4.45
CA ASN A 19 -12.18 8.45 4.24
C ASN A 19 -11.36 9.22 5.27
N GLU A 20 -11.44 8.86 6.54
CA GLU A 20 -10.66 9.50 7.60
C GLU A 20 -9.15 9.28 7.39
N GLY A 21 -8.74 8.09 6.93
CA GLY A 21 -7.36 7.84 6.54
C GLY A 21 -6.90 8.71 5.37
N LEU A 22 -7.73 8.87 4.34
CA LEU A 22 -7.44 9.72 3.18
C LEU A 22 -7.37 11.22 3.56
N ASP A 23 -8.18 11.67 4.51
CA ASP A 23 -8.12 13.06 4.99
C ASP A 23 -6.80 13.36 5.68
N ILE A 24 -6.27 12.42 6.47
CA ILE A 24 -4.92 12.53 7.06
C ILE A 24 -3.87 12.60 5.96
N VAL A 25 -3.95 11.72 4.95
CA VAL A 25 -2.99 11.71 3.84
C VAL A 25 -3.02 13.05 3.08
N ARG A 26 -4.21 13.59 2.79
CA ARG A 26 -4.36 14.92 2.14
C ARG A 26 -3.71 16.01 2.98
N ALA A 27 -4.05 16.08 4.27
CA ALA A 27 -3.47 17.06 5.18
C ALA A 27 -1.94 16.95 5.30
N CYS A 28 -1.38 15.74 5.18
CA CYS A 28 0.08 15.55 5.11
C CYS A 28 0.66 16.10 3.81
N ARG A 29 0.09 15.71 2.67
CA ARG A 29 0.56 16.09 1.33
C ARG A 29 0.43 17.58 1.05
N ASP A 30 -0.61 18.24 1.56
CA ASP A 30 -0.83 19.69 1.40
C ASP A 30 0.29 20.53 2.01
N ARG A 31 1.02 20.00 3.01
CA ARG A 31 2.20 20.68 3.58
C ARG A 31 3.41 20.68 2.63
N TYR A 32 3.40 19.82 1.63
CA TYR A 32 4.48 19.58 0.67
C TYR A 32 4.00 19.81 -0.78
N ASP A 33 3.27 20.91 -0.97
CA ASP A 33 2.67 21.33 -2.25
C ASP A 33 3.68 21.83 -3.31
N GLY A 34 4.96 21.98 -2.95
CA GLY A 34 6.00 22.51 -3.82
C GLY A 34 6.10 24.03 -3.84
N ARG A 35 5.16 24.76 -3.23
CA ARG A 35 5.21 26.22 -3.09
C ARG A 35 6.02 26.61 -1.85
N VAL A 36 5.78 25.92 -0.74
CA VAL A 36 6.44 26.20 0.56
C VAL A 36 7.50 25.15 0.88
N ARG A 37 7.25 23.88 0.58
CA ARG A 37 8.15 22.76 0.87
C ARG A 37 8.28 21.83 -0.32
N ASN A 38 9.44 21.15 -0.41
CA ASN A 38 9.71 20.22 -1.50
C ASN A 38 8.73 19.01 -1.44
N PRO A 39 8.02 18.69 -2.55
CA PRO A 39 7.02 17.62 -2.59
C PRO A 39 7.55 16.20 -2.34
N PHE A 40 8.86 16.03 -2.49
CA PHE A 40 9.57 14.76 -2.36
C PHE A 40 10.36 14.66 -1.06
N ASN A 41 10.24 15.66 -0.17
CA ASN A 41 11.01 15.73 1.07
C ASN A 41 10.07 16.03 2.25
N GLU A 42 9.42 14.98 2.73
CA GLU A 42 8.59 15.00 3.93
C GLU A 42 9.49 15.07 5.17
N TYR A 43 9.76 16.30 5.60
CA TYR A 43 10.72 16.63 6.64
C TYR A 43 10.15 16.35 8.04
N GLU A 44 10.94 15.64 8.84
CA GLU A 44 10.50 15.23 10.17
C GLU A 44 11.57 15.42 11.25
N CYS A 45 12.69 14.69 11.14
CA CYS A 45 13.87 14.83 12.02
C CYS A 45 15.13 15.07 11.17
N GLY A 46 15.01 15.91 10.13
CA GLY A 46 16.02 16.06 9.09
C GLY A 46 15.50 15.66 7.70
N HIS A 47 16.32 15.89 6.67
CA HIS A 47 15.99 15.59 5.27
C HIS A 47 16.25 14.13 4.87
N TRP A 48 16.93 13.36 5.72
CA TRP A 48 17.33 11.97 5.45
C TRP A 48 16.52 10.96 6.24
N TYR A 49 15.54 11.45 6.99
CA TYR A 49 14.83 10.64 7.95
C TYR A 49 13.69 9.88 7.27
N ALA A 50 13.82 8.55 7.17
CA ALA A 50 12.99 7.73 6.28
C ALA A 50 11.59 7.37 6.82
N ARG A 51 11.15 7.90 7.97
CA ARG A 51 9.88 7.46 8.60
C ARG A 51 8.65 7.79 7.76
N ALA A 52 8.73 8.80 6.89
CA ALA A 52 7.72 9.07 5.86
C ALA A 52 7.46 7.87 4.91
N MET A 53 8.42 6.93 4.77
CA MET A 53 8.24 5.68 4.02
C MET A 53 7.22 4.72 4.64
N SER A 54 6.73 5.00 5.85
CA SER A 54 5.54 4.34 6.41
C SER A 54 4.29 4.51 5.51
N SER A 55 4.29 5.50 4.61
CA SER A 55 3.32 5.64 3.51
C SER A 55 3.22 4.38 2.63
N TYR A 56 4.24 3.51 2.59
CA TYR A 56 4.15 2.21 1.91
C TYR A 56 3.00 1.34 2.46
N GLY A 57 2.68 1.47 3.74
CA GLY A 57 1.55 0.78 4.38
C GLY A 57 0.19 1.18 3.82
N LEU A 58 0.07 2.31 3.12
CA LEU A 58 -1.17 2.73 2.45
C LEU A 58 -1.56 1.78 1.33
N ILE A 59 -0.60 1.13 0.66
CA ILE A 59 -0.88 0.12 -0.36
C ILE A 59 -1.74 -0.98 0.25
N GLN A 60 -1.28 -1.59 1.35
CA GLN A 60 -2.01 -2.63 2.04
C GLN A 60 -3.31 -2.10 2.67
N GLY A 61 -3.29 -0.89 3.24
CA GLY A 61 -4.48 -0.28 3.84
C GLY A 61 -5.64 -0.09 2.86
N LEU A 62 -5.36 0.36 1.63
CA LEU A 62 -6.39 0.62 0.61
C LEU A 62 -6.82 -0.64 -0.15
N THR A 63 -5.86 -1.50 -0.48
CA THR A 63 -6.08 -2.64 -1.38
C THR A 63 -6.29 -3.97 -0.65
N GLY A 64 -5.94 -4.03 0.63
CA GLY A 64 -5.83 -5.28 1.38
C GLY A 64 -4.74 -6.21 0.84
N LEU A 65 -3.90 -5.75 -0.11
CA LEU A 65 -2.90 -6.58 -0.77
C LEU A 65 -1.81 -7.00 0.21
N ARG A 66 -1.70 -8.30 0.43
CA ARG A 66 -0.55 -8.91 1.12
C ARG A 66 -0.22 -10.25 0.50
N TYR A 67 1.04 -10.61 0.56
CA TYR A 67 1.53 -11.89 0.06
C TYR A 67 2.20 -12.66 1.19
N ASP A 68 1.76 -13.89 1.40
CA ASP A 68 2.38 -14.84 2.31
C ASP A 68 3.38 -15.70 1.52
N ALA A 69 4.66 -15.54 1.79
CA ALA A 69 5.72 -16.25 1.08
C ALA A 69 5.88 -17.71 1.52
N VAL A 70 5.43 -18.08 2.73
CA VAL A 70 5.50 -19.45 3.25
C VAL A 70 4.43 -20.28 2.57
N ASP A 71 3.19 -19.78 2.60
CA ASP A 71 2.02 -20.45 2.02
C ASP A 71 1.83 -20.13 0.52
N GLN A 72 2.64 -19.23 -0.03
CA GLN A 72 2.54 -18.75 -1.41
C GLN A 72 1.11 -18.27 -1.74
N THR A 73 0.50 -17.57 -0.79
CA THR A 73 -0.90 -17.15 -0.87
C THR A 73 -0.99 -15.64 -1.01
N LEU A 74 -1.68 -15.19 -2.06
CA LEU A 74 -1.96 -13.79 -2.31
C LEU A 74 -3.32 -13.43 -1.71
N TYR A 75 -3.36 -12.40 -0.88
CA TYR A 75 -4.59 -11.90 -0.28
C TYR A 75 -4.92 -10.54 -0.88
N VAL A 76 -6.20 -10.32 -1.15
CA VAL A 76 -6.77 -9.05 -1.61
C VAL A 76 -8.05 -8.79 -0.83
N ASP A 77 -8.18 -7.58 -0.28
CA ASP A 77 -9.41 -7.12 0.37
C ASP A 77 -9.61 -5.64 0.04
N SER A 78 -9.87 -5.37 -1.24
CA SER A 78 -9.90 -4.01 -1.77
C SER A 78 -11.01 -3.19 -1.15
N LYS A 79 -10.67 -2.00 -0.63
CA LYS A 79 -11.64 -0.99 -0.18
C LYS A 79 -11.85 0.12 -1.19
N VAL A 80 -11.12 0.09 -2.31
CA VAL A 80 -11.10 1.13 -3.35
C VAL A 80 -11.63 0.65 -4.70
N GLY A 81 -12.07 -0.62 -4.78
CA GLY A 81 -12.49 -1.24 -6.04
C GLY A 81 -11.29 -1.81 -6.82
N ASP A 82 -11.27 -1.58 -8.12
CA ASP A 82 -10.19 -2.04 -8.98
C ASP A 82 -8.90 -1.23 -8.73
N PHE A 83 -7.75 -1.90 -8.80
CA PHE A 83 -6.47 -1.25 -8.58
C PHE A 83 -5.32 -1.96 -9.29
N THR A 84 -4.22 -1.23 -9.46
CA THR A 84 -2.91 -1.81 -9.74
C THR A 84 -1.94 -1.33 -8.67
N ALA A 85 -1.33 -2.26 -7.95
CA ALA A 85 -0.44 -1.98 -6.85
C ALA A 85 0.90 -2.69 -7.00
N PHE A 86 1.94 -2.09 -6.43
CA PHE A 86 3.27 -2.67 -6.37
C PHE A 86 3.34 -3.79 -5.32
N LEU A 87 4.05 -4.86 -5.64
CA LEU A 87 4.36 -5.95 -4.73
C LEU A 87 5.86 -6.27 -4.82
N SER A 88 6.53 -6.30 -3.67
CA SER A 88 7.91 -6.75 -3.54
C SER A 88 7.96 -7.94 -2.58
N THR A 89 8.71 -8.96 -2.98
CA THR A 89 8.93 -10.19 -2.22
C THR A 89 10.43 -10.52 -2.23
N GLN A 90 10.85 -11.51 -1.45
CA GLN A 90 12.24 -11.95 -1.43
C GLN A 90 12.76 -12.39 -2.81
N SER A 91 11.93 -13.05 -3.63
CA SER A 91 12.35 -13.68 -4.89
C SER A 91 12.08 -12.83 -6.14
N GLY A 92 11.44 -11.67 -5.99
CA GLY A 92 11.10 -10.80 -7.11
C GLY A 92 10.14 -9.68 -6.73
N PHE A 93 9.94 -8.77 -7.68
CA PHE A 93 8.99 -7.66 -7.55
C PHE A 93 8.20 -7.46 -8.83
N GLY A 94 7.06 -6.80 -8.71
CA GLY A 94 6.16 -6.58 -9.83
C GLY A 94 4.91 -5.84 -9.42
N THR A 95 3.83 -6.12 -10.12
CA THR A 95 2.53 -5.49 -9.90
C THR A 95 1.44 -6.53 -9.73
N VAL A 96 0.44 -6.20 -8.92
CA VAL A 96 -0.80 -6.94 -8.80
C VAL A 96 -1.91 -6.05 -9.30
N THR A 97 -2.60 -6.51 -10.34
CA THR A 97 -3.79 -5.86 -10.89
C THR A 97 -5.01 -6.61 -10.37
N PHE A 98 -5.93 -5.91 -9.74
CA PHE A 98 -7.22 -6.46 -9.32
C PHE A 98 -8.31 -5.79 -10.15
N HIS A 99 -9.03 -6.61 -10.93
CA HIS A 99 -10.11 -6.15 -11.80
C HIS A 99 -11.25 -7.17 -11.77
N GLU A 100 -12.48 -6.71 -11.56
CA GLU A 100 -13.69 -7.55 -11.55
C GLU A 100 -13.57 -8.79 -10.63
N GLY A 101 -12.98 -8.62 -9.45
CA GLY A 101 -12.82 -9.71 -8.48
C GLY A 101 -11.65 -10.67 -8.76
N LYS A 102 -10.86 -10.42 -9.82
CA LYS A 102 -9.74 -11.28 -10.22
C LYS A 102 -8.39 -10.58 -10.01
N PRO A 103 -7.53 -11.10 -9.12
CA PRO A 103 -6.15 -10.64 -9.02
C PRO A 103 -5.26 -11.30 -10.06
N VAL A 104 -4.42 -10.50 -10.71
CA VAL A 104 -3.40 -10.94 -11.67
C VAL A 104 -2.05 -10.40 -11.21
N VAL A 105 -1.10 -11.32 -11.00
CA VAL A 105 0.28 -10.98 -10.63
C VAL A 105 1.15 -10.95 -11.88
N LYS A 106 1.86 -9.84 -12.07
CA LYS A 106 2.86 -9.67 -13.12
C LYS A 106 4.21 -9.35 -12.49
N ALA A 107 5.12 -10.33 -12.51
CA ALA A 107 6.50 -10.10 -12.12
C ALA A 107 7.19 -9.19 -13.15
N ALA A 108 7.87 -8.15 -12.67
CA ALA A 108 8.74 -7.31 -13.49
C ALA A 108 10.16 -7.88 -13.51
N GLN A 109 10.62 -8.41 -12.36
CA GLN A 109 11.91 -9.08 -12.22
C GLN A 109 11.81 -10.18 -11.17
N GLY A 110 12.51 -11.29 -11.41
CA GLY A 110 12.50 -12.46 -10.53
C GLY A 110 11.20 -13.26 -10.65
N THR A 111 10.82 -13.94 -9.58
CA THR A 111 9.60 -14.78 -9.53
C THR A 111 8.77 -14.45 -8.31
N ILE A 112 7.44 -14.53 -8.46
CA ILE A 112 6.47 -14.36 -7.38
C ILE A 112 5.55 -15.59 -7.44
N PRO A 113 5.92 -16.70 -6.77
CA PRO A 113 5.15 -17.93 -6.84
C PRO A 113 3.81 -17.75 -6.09
N VAL A 114 2.69 -17.94 -6.78
CA VAL A 114 1.36 -17.88 -6.16
C VAL A 114 0.66 -19.21 -6.38
N LYS A 115 0.35 -19.90 -5.28
CA LYS A 115 -0.41 -21.16 -5.28
C LYS A 115 -1.90 -20.93 -5.05
N ARG A 116 -2.24 -19.96 -4.21
CA ARG A 116 -3.62 -19.65 -3.81
C ARG A 116 -3.86 -18.15 -3.83
N MET A 117 -5.09 -17.78 -4.14
CA MET A 117 -5.55 -16.39 -4.07
C MET A 117 -6.78 -16.33 -3.18
N VAL A 118 -6.77 -15.40 -2.22
CA VAL A 118 -7.87 -15.17 -1.30
C VAL A 118 -8.38 -13.75 -1.52
N VAL A 119 -9.61 -13.63 -1.98
CA VAL A 119 -10.28 -12.34 -2.24
C VAL A 119 -11.41 -12.18 -1.24
N SER A 120 -11.35 -11.11 -0.44
CA SER A 120 -12.35 -10.79 0.60
C SER A 120 -12.68 -11.99 1.51
N GLY A 121 -11.65 -12.76 1.89
CA GLY A 121 -11.76 -13.92 2.76
C GLY A 121 -12.20 -15.22 2.09
N LYS A 122 -12.39 -15.25 0.77
CA LYS A 122 -12.75 -16.45 0.00
C LYS A 122 -11.62 -16.86 -0.93
N GLU A 123 -11.30 -18.14 -0.96
CA GLU A 123 -10.35 -18.71 -1.92
C GLU A 123 -11.02 -18.80 -3.31
N ILE A 124 -10.27 -18.47 -4.37
CA ILE A 124 -10.73 -18.47 -5.77
C ILE A 124 -9.82 -19.30 -6.67
#